data_AF-A0A0F9LAU0-F1
#
_entry.id   AF-A0A0F9LAU0-F1
#
_cell.length_a   1.000
_cell.length_b   1.000
_cell.length_c   1.000
_cell.angle_alpha   90.00
_cell.angle_beta   90.00
_cell.angle_gamma   90.00
#
_symmetry.space_group_name_H-M   'P 1'
#
loop_
_entity.id
_entity.type
_entity.pdbx_description
1 polymer ?
#
loop_
_entity_poly.entity_id
_entity_poly.type
_entity_poly.pdbx_seq_one_letter_code
_entity_poly.pdbx_strand_id
1 'polypeptide(L)' 'MANQGKENTRPKMVNITINLPHIYDKNIQKLIKMKVTASRSEAIRTALRDFLYKEYKNLELFGFFDEKVD' A
#
# COMPACT_ATOMS: atom_id res chain seq x y z
N MET A 1 14.65 -3.88 -36.49
CA MET A 1 15.12 -3.12 -35.32
C MET A 1 14.52 -3.78 -34.08
N ALA A 2 15.36 -4.25 -33.16
CA ALA A 2 14.96 -5.13 -32.07
C ALA A 2 14.05 -4.40 -31.07
N ASN A 3 12.89 -4.98 -30.81
CA ASN A 3 11.92 -4.54 -29.82
C ASN A 3 12.48 -4.92 -28.44
N GLN A 4 13.04 -3.96 -27.71
CA GLN A 4 13.56 -4.18 -26.36
C GLN A 4 12.37 -4.43 -25.42
N GLY A 5 12.06 -5.70 -25.17
CA GLY A 5 11.09 -6.09 -24.16
C GLY A 5 11.56 -5.61 -22.79
N LYS A 6 10.91 -4.57 -22.24
CA LYS A 6 11.03 -4.22 -20.83
C LYS A 6 10.57 -5.43 -20.03
N GLU A 7 11.50 -6.15 -19.40
CA GLU A 7 11.18 -7.16 -18.40
C GLU A 7 10.34 -6.49 -17.30
N ASN A 8 9.05 -6.81 -17.26
CA ASN A 8 8.13 -6.46 -16.18
C ASN A 8 8.52 -7.25 -14.91
N THR A 9 9.65 -6.91 -14.29
CA THR A 9 10.02 -7.49 -13.01
C THR A 9 9.08 -6.93 -11.95
N ARG A 10 8.19 -7.79 -11.42
CA ARG A 10 7.32 -7.40 -10.31
C ARG A 10 8.20 -6.93 -9.15
N PRO A 11 7.90 -5.77 -8.53
CA PRO A 11 8.67 -5.31 -7.39
C PRO A 11 8.65 -6.38 -6.29
N LYS A 12 9.83 -6.65 -5.72
CA LYS A 12 9.98 -7.64 -4.66
C LYS A 12 9.21 -7.20 -3.42
N MET A 13 8.60 -8.15 -2.72
CA MET A 13 7.97 -7.87 -1.42
C MET A 13 9.04 -7.49 -0.40
N VAL A 14 8.82 -6.38 0.30
CA VAL A 14 9.76 -5.86 1.31
C VAL A 14 9.09 -5.91 2.67
N ASN A 15 9.84 -6.40 3.67
CA ASN A 15 9.42 -6.33 5.06
C ASN A 15 9.80 -4.97 5.65
N ILE A 16 8.83 -4.33 6.32
CA ILE A 16 9.03 -3.07 7.03
C ILE A 16 8.66 -3.26 8.50
N THR A 17 9.39 -2.57 9.38
CA THR A 17 9.06 -2.49 10.80
C THR A 17 8.53 -1.10 11.07
N ILE A 18 7.35 -1.01 11.68
CA ILE A 18 6.73 0.26 12.04
C ILE A 18 6.43 0.27 13.54
N ASN A 19 6.55 1.44 14.16
CA ASN A 19 6.04 1.65 15.50
C ASN A 19 4.58 2.13 15.41
N LEU A 20 3.65 1.40 16.03
CA LEU A 20 2.23 1.70 15.97
C LEU A 20 1.68 1.84 17.40
N PRO A 21 0.83 2.85 17.68
CA PRO A 21 0.18 2.95 18.98
C PRO A 21 -0.57 1.66 19.35
N HIS A 22 -0.45 1.27 20.63
CA HIS A 22 -0.94 -0.02 21.12
C HIS A 22 -2.43 -0.26 20.84
N ILE A 23 -3.25 0.81 20.86
CA ILE A 23 -4.68 0.73 20.58
C ILE A 23 -4.98 0.17 19.18
N TYR A 24 -4.15 0.52 18.18
CA TYR A 24 -4.35 0.04 16.81
C TYR A 24 -3.96 -1.42 16.66
N ASP A 25 -2.81 -1.84 17.20
CA ASP A 25 -2.41 -3.26 17.16
C ASP A 25 -3.43 -4.14 17.87
N LYS A 26 -3.95 -3.70 19.03
CA LYS A 26 -5.02 -4.40 19.75
C LYS A 26 -6.27 -4.59 18.90
N ASN A 27 -6.69 -3.56 18.15
CA ASN A 27 -7.85 -3.65 17.28
C ASN A 27 -7.60 -4.53 16.06
N ILE A 28 -6.41 -4.47 15.45
CA ILE A 28 -6.02 -5.38 14.35
C ILE A 28 -6.05 -6.83 14.83
N GLN A 29 -5.51 -7.11 16.01
CA GLN A 29 -5.59 -8.45 16.60
C GLN A 29 -7.04 -8.91 16.84
N LYS A 30 -7.95 -8.01 17.23
CA LYS A 30 -9.38 -8.31 17.36
C LYS A 30 -9.98 -8.73 16.00
N LEU A 31 -9.64 -8.02 14.92
CA LEU A 31 -10.11 -8.36 13.57
C LEU A 31 -9.62 -9.74 13.11
N ILE A 32 -8.38 -10.09 13.45
CA ILE A 32 -7.81 -11.43 13.15
C ILE A 32 -8.57 -12.50 13.94
N LYS A 33 -8.85 -12.29 15.23
CA LYS A 33 -9.65 -13.22 16.06
C LYS A 33 -11.07 -13.42 15.52
N MET A 34 -11.65 -12.36 14.97
CA MET A 34 -12.96 -12.41 14.31
C MET A 34 -12.91 -13.06 12.91
N LYS A 35 -11.73 -13.51 12.45
CA LYS A 35 -11.50 -14.08 11.10
C LYS A 35 -11.86 -13.12 9.95
N VAL A 36 -11.84 -11.80 10.22
CA VAL A 36 -12.06 -10.76 9.20
C VAL A 36 -10.80 -10.59 8.34
N THR A 37 -9.61 -10.72 8.94
CA THR A 37 -8.33 -10.62 8.24
C THR A 37 -7.43 -11.81 8.59
N ALA A 38 -6.61 -12.25 7.64
CA ALA A 38 -5.75 -13.42 7.83
C ALA A 38 -4.51 -13.14 8.71
N SER A 39 -3.97 -11.93 8.65
CA SER A 39 -2.77 -11.53 9.43
C SER A 39 -2.71 -10.02 9.64
N ARG A 40 -1.76 -9.56 10.47
CA ARG A 40 -1.47 -8.13 10.67
C ARG A 40 -1.01 -7.48 9.36
N SER A 41 -0.11 -8.12 8.64
CA SER A 41 0.41 -7.62 7.37
C SER A 41 -0.69 -7.54 6.30
N GLU A 42 -1.62 -8.50 6.27
CA GLU A 42 -2.77 -8.43 5.36
C GLU A 42 -3.68 -7.25 5.71
N ALA A 43 -4.01 -7.07 6.99
CA ALA A 43 -4.85 -5.97 7.43
C ALA A 43 -4.26 -4.60 7.04
N ILE A 44 -2.96 -4.41 7.26
CA ILE A 44 -2.27 -3.17 6.90
C ILE A 44 -2.20 -3.00 5.37
N ARG A 45 -1.89 -4.07 4.62
CA ARG A 45 -1.84 -4.00 3.15
C ARG A 45 -3.18 -3.61 2.54
N THR A 46 -4.29 -4.17 3.03
CA THR A 46 -5.64 -3.82 2.56
C THR A 46 -5.99 -2.39 2.91
N ALA A 47 -5.74 -1.96 4.15
CA ALA A 47 -6.02 -0.59 4.59
C ALA A 47 -5.24 0.45 3.76
N LEU A 48 -3.94 0.21 3.52
CA LEU A 48 -3.11 1.09 2.69
C LEU A 48 -3.57 1.11 1.24
N ARG A 49 -3.92 -0.05 0.68
CA ARG A 49 -4.45 -0.14 -0.69
C ARG A 49 -5.72 0.69 -0.83
N ASP A 50 -6.69 0.49 0.07
CA ASP A 50 -7.97 1.19 0.03
C ASP A 50 -7.80 2.70 0.22
N PHE A 51 -6.90 3.10 1.13
CA PHE A 51 -6.54 4.50 1.33
C PHE A 51 -5.96 5.10 0.04
N LEU A 52 -4.93 4.47 -0.54
CA LEU A 52 -4.30 4.98 -1.75
C LEU A 52 -5.26 5.04 -2.95
N TYR A 53 -6.16 4.06 -3.10
CA TYR A 53 -7.17 4.12 -4.16
C TYR A 53 -8.16 5.27 -3.98
N LYS A 54 -8.59 5.55 -2.75
CA LYS A 54 -9.51 6.66 -2.44
C LYS A 54 -8.83 8.01 -2.67
N GLU A 55 -7.60 8.13 -2.20
CA GLU A 55 -6.80 9.36 -2.31
C GLU A 55 -6.16 9.55 -3.68
N TYR A 56 -6.20 8.55 -4.57
CA TYR A 56 -5.53 8.61 -5.87
C TYR A 56 -5.95 9.82 -6.70
N LYS A 57 -7.25 10.15 -6.70
CA LYS A 57 -7.78 11.35 -7.38
C LYS A 57 -7.28 12.65 -6.75
N ASN A 58 -7.03 12.65 -5.44
CA ASN A 58 -6.50 13.82 -4.75
C ASN A 58 -5.04 14.05 -5.14
N LEU A 59 -4.27 12.99 -5.43
CA LEU A 59 -2.90 13.13 -5.93
C LEU A 59 -2.85 13.90 -7.26
N GLU A 60 -3.83 13.69 -8.15
CA GLU A 60 -3.96 14.45 -9.39
C GLU A 60 -4.22 15.94 -9.11
N LEU A 61 -5.11 16.26 -8.17
CA LEU A 61 -5.36 17.64 -7.74
C LEU A 61 -4.10 18.33 -7.19
N PHE A 62 -3.21 17.58 -6.55
CA PHE A 62 -1.95 18.08 -6.00
C PHE A 62 -0.81 18.15 -7.04
N GLY A 63 -1.07 17.85 -8.32
CA GLY A 63 -0.08 17.93 -9.39
C GLY A 63 1.03 16.87 -9.28
N PHE A 64 0.81 15.77 -8.55
CA PHE A 64 1.82 14.71 -8.38
C PHE A 64 2.20 13.99 -9.68
N PHE A 65 1.36 14.11 -10.71
CA PHE A 65 1.55 13.50 -12.02
C PHE A 65 1.90 14.52 -13.12
N ASP A 66 1.95 15.81 -12.78
CA ASP A 66 2.43 16.81 -13.72
C ASP A 66 3.93 16.54 -13.96
N GLU A 67 4.32 16.39 -15.22
CA GLU A 67 5.73 16.23 -15.57
C GLU A 67 6.52 17.37 -14.92
N LYS A 68 7.62 17.03 -14.25
CA LYS A 68 8.56 18.05 -13.81
C LYS A 68 8.99 18.83 -15.05
N VAL A 69 8.52 20.07 -15.14
CA VAL A 69 9.14 21.05 -16.00
C VAL A 69 10.48 21.36 -15.33
N ASP A 70 11.51 20.64 -15.75
CA ASP A 70 12.90 20.96 -15.42
C ASP A 70 13.28 22.35 -15.98
#